data_AF-A0A8H7FT35-F1
#
_entry.id   AF-A0A8H7FT35-F1
#
_cell.length_a   1.000
_cell.length_b   1.000
_cell.length_c   1.000
_cell.angle_alpha   90.00
_cell.angle_beta   90.00
_cell.angle_gamma   90.00
#
_symmetry.space_group_name_H-M   'P 1'
#
loop_
_entity.id
_entity.type
_entity.pdbx_description
1 polymer ?
#
loop_
_entity_poly.entity_id
_entity_poly.type
_entity_poly.pdbx_seq_one_letter_code
_entity_poly.pdbx_strand_id
1 'polypeptide(L)'
;MQALKSSQISRLRSRGCVGSLYRRRYATVDSAPIIARPPPPAAVPVDLTPTSIDDHILAALHPGTYRIPQLINQSQDRAGHVLNFSLPYEPSPASDRRCAVDTPTAHESAVAMISHCVRRADRHKITLCSGFAVQGPKDVGSLIIRRSPVLQAPVAPLNEAASGTFVISSGEGGTIVHPVSSVQSALHKSDLLLLSKSGPALRTLPVYSPYPAPMHTRIRAHFVVHQMPKGGQADGWTPWVGGTWSKWVRGRILGYRDFAGREAEPGTYDSLSHLLFEPLPTAGSSGGPIIDEDTGAVVGVILGTRMDNRVEGVRGWGSPAESIFELTGTEREAIMQLTRDLHDHSQLAAVETFEYETERLYKLLHSFIYFAIVPIIIDTAVSQAFTLLKDSLTDRNLLLVQAGLKIFRLRPHCLKFVDEVHESFVEQLHYMRGSDARFRSSLVLTIS
;
A
#
# COMPACT_ATOMS: atom_id res chain seq x y z
N MET A 1 -39.61 -38.19 -26.15
CA MET A 1 -39.61 -36.70 -26.21
C MET A 1 -38.83 -36.13 -25.02
N GLN A 2 -37.54 -36.50 -24.88
CA GLN A 2 -36.60 -36.01 -23.85
C GLN A 2 -35.17 -36.45 -24.26
N ALA A 3 -34.65 -35.87 -25.34
CA ALA A 3 -33.25 -36.04 -25.77
C ALA A 3 -32.92 -35.04 -26.88
N LEU A 4 -33.04 -33.73 -26.62
CA LEU A 4 -32.68 -32.67 -27.58
C LEU A 4 -32.52 -31.32 -26.84
N LYS A 5 -31.67 -31.26 -25.80
CA LYS A 5 -31.36 -30.01 -25.07
C LYS A 5 -29.92 -29.89 -24.59
N SER A 6 -28.96 -30.56 -25.21
CA SER A 6 -27.54 -30.55 -24.77
C SER A 6 -26.51 -30.07 -25.80
N SER A 7 -26.91 -29.48 -26.95
CA SER A 7 -25.95 -29.10 -28.00
C SER A 7 -25.86 -27.61 -28.37
N GLN A 8 -26.47 -26.68 -27.63
CA GLN A 8 -26.45 -25.25 -27.98
C GLN A 8 -25.69 -24.31 -27.02
N ILE A 9 -25.06 -24.81 -25.95
CA ILE A 9 -24.31 -23.95 -25.00
C ILE A 9 -22.80 -23.86 -25.34
N SER A 10 -22.28 -24.64 -26.31
CA SER A 10 -20.84 -24.69 -26.62
C SER A 10 -20.37 -23.76 -27.77
N ARG A 11 -21.20 -22.85 -28.31
CA ARG A 11 -20.84 -22.07 -29.53
C ARG A 11 -20.68 -20.55 -29.37
N LEU A 12 -20.65 -20.00 -28.16
CA LEU A 12 -20.58 -18.53 -27.96
C LEU A 12 -19.44 -18.01 -27.05
N ARG A 13 -18.33 -18.74 -26.89
CA ARG A 13 -17.15 -18.22 -26.16
C ARG A 13 -15.84 -18.54 -26.87
N SER A 14 -15.50 -17.78 -27.92
CA SER A 14 -14.09 -17.57 -28.34
C SER A 14 -13.88 -16.47 -29.40
N ARG A 15 -14.94 -15.89 -29.97
CA ARG A 15 -14.82 -14.78 -30.93
C ARG A 15 -14.85 -13.45 -30.19
N GLY A 16 -13.71 -12.78 -30.02
CA GLY A 16 -13.76 -11.38 -29.55
C GLY A 16 -12.50 -10.61 -29.20
N CYS A 17 -11.28 -11.17 -29.19
CA CYS A 17 -10.09 -10.38 -28.81
C CYS A 17 -8.98 -10.28 -29.88
N VAL A 18 -9.17 -10.85 -31.08
CA VAL A 18 -8.13 -10.90 -32.12
C VAL A 18 -8.33 -9.84 -33.23
N GLY A 19 -9.37 -8.99 -33.12
CA GLY A 19 -9.61 -7.90 -34.06
C GLY A 19 -8.65 -6.72 -33.82
N SER A 20 -7.71 -6.53 -34.76
CA SER A 20 -6.66 -5.50 -34.81
C SER A 20 -5.47 -5.74 -33.85
N LEU A 21 -4.46 -6.47 -34.35
CA LEU A 21 -3.18 -6.76 -33.70
C LEU A 21 -2.05 -5.79 -34.11
N TYR A 22 -2.41 -4.56 -34.47
CA TYR A 22 -1.48 -3.43 -34.66
C TYR A 22 -1.94 -2.23 -33.83
N ARG A 23 -2.32 -2.44 -32.58
CA ARG A 23 -2.91 -1.37 -31.77
C ARG A 23 -2.32 -1.36 -30.37
N ARG A 24 -1.53 -0.32 -30.10
CA ARG A 24 -1.22 0.11 -28.74
C ARG A 24 -2.53 0.43 -28.02
N ARG A 25 -2.62 -0.01 -26.76
CA ARG A 25 -3.75 0.30 -25.88
C ARG A 25 -3.21 0.81 -24.55
N TYR A 26 -4.04 1.54 -23.84
CA TYR A 26 -3.80 1.86 -22.45
C TYR A 26 -4.55 0.88 -21.56
N ALA A 27 -4.04 0.64 -20.36
CA ALA A 27 -4.76 -0.15 -19.37
C ALA A 27 -6.00 0.62 -18.89
N THR A 28 -7.18 0.30 -19.43
CA THR A 28 -8.46 0.88 -18.99
C THR A 28 -9.16 -0.06 -17.99
N VAL A 29 -9.99 0.50 -17.11
CA VAL A 29 -10.84 -0.31 -16.22
C VAL A 29 -11.91 -0.98 -17.05
N ASP A 30 -11.97 -2.30 -17.02
CA ASP A 30 -13.13 -3.02 -17.53
C ASP A 30 -14.19 -2.93 -16.43
N SER A 31 -15.09 -1.96 -16.52
CA SER A 31 -16.11 -1.75 -15.49
C SER A 31 -16.96 -3.02 -15.36
N ALA A 32 -17.15 -3.50 -14.12
CA ALA A 32 -18.00 -4.64 -13.82
C ALA A 32 -19.41 -4.48 -14.46
N PRO A 33 -20.08 -5.57 -14.86
CA PRO A 33 -21.22 -5.55 -15.78
C PRO A 33 -22.56 -5.06 -15.19
N ILE A 34 -22.56 -4.51 -13.97
CA ILE A 34 -23.80 -4.34 -13.20
C ILE A 34 -24.64 -3.13 -13.67
N ILE A 35 -24.06 -2.17 -14.38
CA ILE A 35 -24.80 -1.01 -14.90
C ILE A 35 -24.65 -0.98 -16.42
N ALA A 36 -25.78 -0.88 -17.12
CA ALA A 36 -25.84 -0.73 -18.58
C ALA A 36 -24.82 0.33 -19.03
N ARG A 37 -23.76 -0.11 -19.72
CA ARG A 37 -22.75 0.80 -20.25
C ARG A 37 -23.46 1.75 -21.21
N PRO A 38 -23.32 3.09 -21.09
CA PRO A 38 -23.58 3.94 -22.24
C PRO A 38 -22.72 3.40 -23.40
N PRO A 39 -23.23 3.43 -24.65
CA PRO A 39 -22.47 2.93 -25.80
C PRO A 39 -21.07 3.55 -25.72
N PRO A 40 -20.00 2.72 -25.79
CA PRO A 40 -18.64 3.23 -25.67
C PRO A 40 -18.50 4.39 -26.66
N PRO A 41 -17.97 5.56 -26.23
CA PRO A 41 -17.73 6.65 -27.17
C PRO A 41 -16.97 6.06 -28.35
N ALA A 42 -17.44 6.36 -29.56
CA ALA A 42 -16.89 5.78 -30.79
C ALA A 42 -15.37 5.80 -30.66
N ALA A 43 -14.76 4.61 -30.61
CA ALA A 43 -13.35 4.49 -30.28
C ALA A 43 -12.59 5.27 -31.34
N VAL A 44 -12.20 6.51 -31.01
CA VAL A 44 -11.49 7.38 -31.94
C VAL A 44 -10.30 6.54 -32.40
N PRO A 45 -10.18 6.22 -33.70
CA PRO A 45 -9.01 5.58 -34.22
C PRO A 45 -7.88 6.57 -33.99
N VAL A 46 -7.22 6.46 -32.84
CA VAL A 46 -5.93 7.10 -32.65
C VAL A 46 -5.05 6.35 -33.63
N ASP A 47 -4.76 7.01 -34.74
CA ASP A 47 -3.83 6.53 -35.75
C ASP A 47 -2.45 6.60 -35.10
N LEU A 48 -2.14 5.54 -34.36
CA LEU A 48 -0.90 5.38 -33.64
C LEU A 48 0.08 4.82 -34.65
N THR A 49 0.65 5.71 -35.47
CA THR A 49 1.90 5.40 -36.16
C THR A 49 2.86 4.84 -35.10
N PRO A 50 3.52 3.69 -35.33
CA PRO A 50 4.45 3.11 -34.38
C PRO A 50 5.40 4.20 -33.89
N THR A 51 5.35 4.51 -32.60
CA THR A 51 6.27 5.51 -32.04
C THR A 51 7.54 4.81 -31.60
N SER A 52 8.63 5.56 -31.52
CA SER A 52 9.96 5.03 -31.16
C SER A 52 9.93 4.12 -29.93
N ILE A 53 9.05 4.37 -28.94
CA ILE A 53 8.92 3.51 -27.75
C ILE A 53 8.50 2.07 -28.09
N ASP A 54 7.64 1.85 -29.09
CA ASP A 54 7.20 0.50 -29.46
C ASP A 54 8.37 -0.31 -30.01
N ASP A 55 9.21 0.32 -30.83
CA ASP A 55 10.41 -0.33 -31.37
C ASP A 55 11.36 -0.73 -30.25
N HIS A 56 11.57 0.13 -29.23
CA HIS A 56 12.38 -0.21 -28.06
C HIS A 56 11.79 -1.37 -27.25
N ILE A 57 10.47 -1.39 -27.04
CA ILE A 57 9.78 -2.47 -26.33
C ILE A 57 9.88 -3.79 -27.12
N LEU A 58 9.67 -3.74 -28.44
CA LEU A 58 9.72 -4.92 -29.30
C LEU A 58 11.13 -5.44 -29.50
N ALA A 59 12.13 -4.56 -29.49
CA ALA A 59 13.55 -4.92 -29.48
C ALA A 59 13.94 -5.56 -28.14
N ALA A 60 13.43 -5.06 -27.01
CA ALA A 60 13.66 -5.66 -25.69
C ALA A 60 13.01 -7.04 -25.50
N LEU A 61 12.09 -7.43 -26.39
CA LEU A 61 11.37 -8.69 -26.33
C LEU A 61 12.23 -9.86 -26.87
N HIS A 62 12.96 -10.52 -25.97
CA HIS A 62 13.84 -11.64 -26.29
C HIS A 62 13.23 -12.99 -25.85
N PRO A 63 13.51 -14.10 -26.57
CA PRO A 63 13.16 -15.45 -26.12
C PRO A 63 14.00 -15.83 -24.90
N GLY A 64 13.52 -15.50 -23.72
CA GLY A 64 14.24 -15.69 -22.44
C GLY A 64 13.83 -14.68 -21.36
N THR A 65 13.25 -13.55 -21.76
CA THR A 65 12.59 -12.63 -20.82
C THR A 65 11.41 -13.32 -20.14
N TYR A 66 11.18 -13.03 -18.85
CA TYR A 66 10.05 -13.57 -18.09
C TYR A 66 8.74 -13.40 -18.85
N ARG A 67 8.12 -14.53 -19.19
CA ARG A 67 6.96 -14.54 -20.05
C ARG A 67 5.76 -14.06 -19.24
N ILE A 68 4.85 -13.32 -19.87
CA ILE A 68 3.60 -12.89 -19.24
C ILE A 68 2.84 -14.03 -18.53
N PRO A 69 2.75 -15.25 -19.09
CA PRO A 69 2.12 -16.40 -18.41
C PRO A 69 2.77 -16.74 -17.06
N GLN A 70 4.08 -16.61 -16.93
CA GLN A 70 4.78 -16.84 -15.66
C GLN A 70 4.38 -15.77 -14.64
N LEU A 71 4.32 -14.49 -15.07
CA LEU A 71 3.86 -13.41 -14.21
C LEU A 71 2.37 -13.56 -13.83
N ILE A 72 1.53 -14.10 -14.72
CA ILE A 72 0.13 -14.42 -14.43
C ILE A 72 0.04 -15.50 -13.36
N ASN A 73 0.79 -16.60 -13.51
CA ASN A 73 0.82 -17.68 -12.52
C ASN A 73 1.33 -17.14 -11.16
N GLN A 74 2.44 -16.41 -11.15
CA GLN A 74 2.95 -15.77 -9.92
C GLN A 74 1.92 -14.83 -9.28
N SER A 75 1.16 -14.07 -10.08
CA SER A 75 0.10 -13.20 -9.56
C SER A 75 -1.07 -13.97 -8.95
N GLN A 76 -1.36 -15.18 -9.45
CA GLN A 76 -2.36 -16.07 -8.88
C GLN A 76 -1.83 -16.75 -7.61
N ASP A 77 -0.62 -17.30 -7.67
CA ASP A 77 0.03 -18.01 -6.57
C ASP A 77 0.31 -17.08 -5.37
N ARG A 78 0.57 -15.79 -5.63
CA ARG A 78 0.88 -14.77 -4.62
C ARG A 78 -0.29 -13.82 -4.36
N ALA A 79 -1.52 -14.24 -4.69
CA ALA A 79 -2.72 -13.48 -4.38
C ALA A 79 -2.91 -13.39 -2.86
N GLY A 80 -2.93 -12.17 -2.31
CA GLY A 80 -3.01 -11.92 -0.87
C GLY A 80 -1.71 -12.25 -0.10
N HIS A 81 -0.60 -12.51 -0.80
CA HIS A 81 0.69 -12.75 -0.17
C HIS A 81 1.25 -11.45 0.42
N VAL A 82 1.39 -11.38 1.74
CA VAL A 82 1.95 -10.23 2.44
C VAL A 82 3.48 -10.38 2.50
N LEU A 83 4.23 -9.33 2.17
CA LEU A 83 5.69 -9.38 2.16
C LEU A 83 6.29 -9.20 3.55
N ASN A 84 7.43 -9.83 3.82
CA ASN A 84 8.11 -9.80 5.13
C ASN A 84 8.89 -8.49 5.38
N PHE A 85 8.34 -7.35 4.98
CA PHE A 85 8.88 -6.03 5.34
C PHE A 85 7.74 -5.04 5.50
N SER A 86 7.94 -4.04 6.35
CA SER A 86 7.00 -2.93 6.54
C SER A 86 7.45 -1.72 5.72
N LEU A 87 6.48 -1.05 5.11
CA LEU A 87 6.71 0.29 4.58
C LEU A 87 6.88 1.28 5.72
N PRO A 88 7.75 2.29 5.58
CA PRO A 88 7.85 3.35 6.56
C PRO A 88 6.56 4.17 6.55
N TYR A 89 6.06 4.50 7.73
CA TYR A 89 4.95 5.43 7.89
C TYR A 89 5.46 6.87 7.75
N GLU A 90 5.15 7.52 6.63
CA GLU A 90 5.67 8.85 6.28
C GLU A 90 4.54 9.85 5.95
N PRO A 91 3.73 10.29 6.94
CA PRO A 91 2.66 11.26 6.70
C PRO A 91 3.20 12.67 6.43
N SER A 92 4.46 12.92 6.79
CA SER A 92 5.14 14.18 6.56
C SER A 92 6.58 13.89 6.13
N PRO A 93 6.78 13.38 4.90
CA PRO A 93 8.09 12.99 4.44
C PRO A 93 9.04 14.20 4.38
N ALA A 94 10.32 13.93 4.58
CA ALA A 94 11.39 14.90 4.43
C ALA A 94 11.37 15.50 3.01
N SER A 95 11.82 16.75 2.87
CA SER A 95 11.70 17.54 1.64
C SER A 95 12.35 16.89 0.42
N ASP A 96 13.44 16.17 0.61
CA ASP A 96 14.16 15.38 -0.40
C ASP A 96 13.37 14.14 -0.86
N ARG A 97 12.57 13.55 0.03
CA ARG A 97 11.68 12.43 -0.28
C ARG A 97 10.37 12.84 -0.94
N ARG A 98 9.94 14.09 -0.79
CA ARG A 98 8.68 14.58 -1.39
C ARG A 98 8.69 14.46 -2.90
N CYS A 99 7.54 14.13 -3.47
CA CYS A 99 7.36 14.20 -4.90
C CYS A 99 7.49 15.66 -5.36
N ALA A 100 8.46 15.94 -6.22
CA ALA A 100 8.71 17.29 -6.70
C ALA A 100 7.78 17.58 -7.89
N VAL A 101 6.63 18.18 -7.60
CA VAL A 101 5.54 18.41 -8.58
C VAL A 101 5.83 19.60 -9.50
N ASP A 102 6.41 20.66 -8.95
CA ASP A 102 6.55 21.95 -9.65
C ASP A 102 7.91 22.12 -10.34
N THR A 103 8.87 21.23 -10.08
CA THR A 103 10.20 21.25 -10.70
C THR A 103 10.28 20.22 -11.83
N PRO A 104 10.39 20.64 -13.09
CA PRO A 104 10.40 19.75 -14.25
C PRO A 104 11.74 19.01 -14.44
N THR A 105 12.52 18.79 -13.40
CA THR A 105 13.82 18.12 -13.50
C THR A 105 13.62 16.65 -13.91
N ALA A 106 13.92 16.38 -15.18
CA ALA A 106 13.64 15.14 -15.90
C ALA A 106 14.34 13.87 -15.36
N HIS A 107 15.27 14.01 -14.43
CA HIS A 107 16.24 12.94 -14.14
C HIS A 107 15.85 11.97 -13.02
N GLU A 108 14.82 12.24 -12.22
CA GLU A 108 14.45 11.35 -11.09
C GLU A 108 12.94 11.21 -10.90
N SER A 109 12.23 10.90 -11.98
CA SER A 109 10.81 10.58 -11.88
C SER A 109 10.64 9.27 -11.13
N ALA A 110 10.15 9.35 -9.90
CA ALA A 110 9.73 8.19 -9.10
C ALA A 110 8.53 7.43 -9.72
N VAL A 111 7.88 8.07 -10.70
CA VAL A 111 6.85 7.47 -11.56
C VAL A 111 7.52 6.90 -12.81
N ALA A 112 7.19 5.65 -13.13
CA ALA A 112 7.67 4.94 -14.30
C ALA A 112 6.52 4.58 -15.24
N MET A 113 6.84 4.43 -16.53
CA MET A 113 5.95 3.83 -17.50
C MET A 113 6.13 2.31 -17.46
N ILE A 114 5.05 1.56 -17.56
CA ILE A 114 5.07 0.10 -17.65
C ILE A 114 4.43 -0.32 -18.95
N SER A 115 5.03 -1.33 -19.58
CA SER A 115 4.54 -1.91 -20.81
C SER A 115 4.35 -3.41 -20.64
N HIS A 116 3.17 -3.90 -21.01
CA HIS A 116 2.91 -5.31 -21.25
C HIS A 116 2.88 -5.56 -22.75
N CYS A 117 3.79 -6.39 -23.24
CA CYS A 117 3.91 -6.68 -24.67
C CYS A 117 3.72 -8.17 -24.94
N VAL A 118 2.97 -8.47 -26.00
CA VAL A 118 2.87 -9.81 -26.60
C VAL A 118 3.11 -9.66 -28.10
N ARG A 119 4.04 -10.46 -28.65
CA ARG A 119 4.33 -10.57 -30.08
C ARG A 119 4.10 -12.01 -30.54
N ARG A 120 3.39 -12.18 -31.65
CA ARG A 120 3.18 -13.46 -32.32
C ARG A 120 3.39 -13.25 -33.81
N ALA A 121 4.45 -13.84 -34.37
CA ALA A 121 4.90 -13.57 -35.73
C ALA A 121 5.09 -12.05 -35.97
N ASP A 122 4.42 -11.50 -36.99
CA ASP A 122 4.44 -10.09 -37.40
C ASP A 122 3.51 -9.19 -36.57
N ARG A 123 2.71 -9.77 -35.70
CA ARG A 123 1.65 -9.11 -34.95
C ARG A 123 2.04 -8.89 -33.50
N HIS A 124 1.70 -7.72 -32.96
CA HIS A 124 2.01 -7.41 -31.57
C HIS A 124 0.91 -6.58 -30.89
N LYS A 125 0.85 -6.70 -29.57
CA LYS A 125 -0.03 -5.89 -28.71
C LYS A 125 0.80 -5.34 -27.58
N ILE A 126 0.83 -4.02 -27.47
CA ILE A 126 1.47 -3.29 -26.39
C ILE A 126 0.39 -2.61 -25.57
N THR A 127 0.40 -2.83 -24.26
CA THR A 127 -0.46 -2.14 -23.29
C THR A 127 0.39 -1.32 -22.34
N LEU A 128 0.16 -0.02 -22.31
CA LEU A 128 0.89 0.92 -21.45
C LEU A 128 0.08 1.31 -20.21
N CYS A 129 0.77 1.48 -19.09
CA CYS A 129 0.24 2.04 -17.85
C CYS A 129 1.33 2.79 -17.09
N SER A 130 0.94 3.58 -16.10
CA SER A 130 1.84 4.21 -15.15
C SER A 130 2.05 3.30 -13.93
N GLY A 131 3.12 3.54 -13.18
CA GLY A 131 3.38 2.95 -11.88
C GLY A 131 4.42 3.76 -11.13
N PHE A 132 4.67 3.44 -9.87
CA PHE A 132 5.68 4.14 -9.09
C PHE A 132 6.37 3.18 -8.15
N ALA A 133 7.63 3.50 -7.84
CA ALA A 133 8.42 2.67 -6.95
C ALA A 133 8.08 2.96 -5.49
N VAL A 134 8.03 1.90 -4.69
CA VAL A 134 7.90 1.97 -3.24
C VAL A 134 9.14 1.39 -2.59
N GLN A 135 9.42 1.83 -1.36
CA GLN A 135 10.56 1.35 -0.61
C GLN A 135 10.43 -0.14 -0.34
N GLY A 136 11.33 -0.94 -0.92
CA GLY A 136 11.44 -2.38 -0.69
C GLY A 136 12.66 -2.74 0.15
N PRO A 137 12.87 -4.05 0.40
CA PRO A 137 14.14 -4.56 0.90
C PRO A 137 15.28 -4.09 -0.02
N LYS A 138 16.46 -3.87 0.57
CA LYS A 138 17.65 -3.46 -0.18
C LYS A 138 17.82 -4.38 -1.39
N ASP A 139 18.07 -3.78 -2.54
CA ASP A 139 18.29 -4.42 -3.86
C ASP A 139 17.06 -4.88 -4.66
N VAL A 140 15.86 -4.84 -4.10
CA VAL A 140 14.63 -5.18 -4.86
C VAL A 140 13.85 -3.91 -5.18
N GLY A 141 14.01 -3.42 -6.40
CA GLY A 141 13.17 -2.34 -6.94
C GLY A 141 11.72 -2.81 -7.01
N SER A 142 10.90 -2.38 -6.05
CA SER A 142 9.49 -2.72 -5.93
C SER A 142 8.63 -1.65 -6.59
N LEU A 143 7.86 -2.05 -7.61
CA LEU A 143 7.00 -1.17 -8.38
C LEU A 143 5.54 -1.53 -8.16
N ILE A 144 4.73 -0.56 -7.73
CA ILE A 144 3.29 -0.73 -7.64
C ILE A 144 2.69 -0.41 -8.99
N ILE A 145 1.89 -1.35 -9.48
CA ILE A 145 1.18 -1.22 -10.73
C ILE A 145 -0.27 -1.66 -10.54
N ARG A 146 -1.12 -1.17 -11.43
CA ARG A 146 -2.44 -1.76 -11.61
C ARG A 146 -2.33 -3.08 -12.38
N ARG A 147 -3.15 -4.07 -12.00
CA ARG A 147 -3.29 -5.29 -12.79
C ARG A 147 -3.91 -4.98 -14.17
N SER A 148 -3.14 -5.26 -15.22
CA SER A 148 -3.60 -5.09 -16.59
C SER A 148 -4.54 -6.23 -17.02
N PRO A 149 -5.59 -5.96 -17.84
CA PRO A 149 -6.41 -7.01 -18.45
C PRO A 149 -5.61 -8.03 -19.28
N VAL A 150 -4.43 -7.64 -19.77
CA VAL A 150 -3.51 -8.57 -20.46
C VAL A 150 -3.05 -9.71 -19.53
N LEU A 151 -2.96 -9.46 -18.23
CA LEU A 151 -2.63 -10.46 -17.21
C LEU A 151 -3.85 -11.30 -16.78
N GLN A 152 -5.02 -11.08 -17.38
CA GLN A 152 -6.25 -11.82 -17.07
C GLN A 152 -6.74 -12.67 -18.26
N ALA A 153 -6.30 -12.36 -19.48
CA ALA A 153 -6.75 -13.07 -20.66
C ALA A 153 -6.22 -14.52 -20.66
N PRO A 154 -7.06 -15.54 -20.90
CA PRO A 154 -6.60 -16.90 -21.10
C PRO A 154 -5.72 -16.91 -22.34
N VAL A 155 -4.42 -17.07 -22.12
CA VAL A 155 -3.47 -17.01 -23.21
C VAL A 155 -3.55 -18.34 -23.95
N ALA A 156 -3.97 -18.30 -25.22
CA ALA A 156 -3.92 -19.45 -26.12
C ALA A 156 -2.50 -20.08 -26.09
N PRO A 157 -2.36 -21.40 -26.35
CA PRO A 157 -1.08 -22.11 -26.22
C PRO A 157 0.07 -21.32 -26.88
N LEU A 158 0.98 -20.85 -26.02
CA LEU A 158 1.99 -19.81 -26.24
C LEU A 158 3.26 -20.27 -26.91
N ASN A 159 3.29 -21.48 -27.46
CA ASN A 159 4.55 -22.10 -27.85
C ASN A 159 5.35 -21.28 -28.89
N GLU A 160 4.71 -20.30 -29.54
CA GLU A 160 5.34 -19.41 -30.53
C GLU A 160 5.24 -17.89 -30.21
N ALA A 161 4.65 -17.49 -29.08
CA ALA A 161 4.45 -16.07 -28.76
C ALA A 161 5.51 -15.56 -27.76
N ALA A 162 6.26 -14.54 -28.16
CA ALA A 162 7.15 -13.81 -27.26
C ALA A 162 6.30 -12.83 -26.43
N SER A 163 6.50 -12.79 -25.10
CA SER A 163 5.77 -11.88 -24.23
C SER A 163 6.65 -11.41 -23.07
N GLY A 164 6.38 -10.21 -22.57
CA GLY A 164 7.13 -9.64 -21.46
C GLY A 164 6.44 -8.43 -20.85
N THR A 165 6.79 -8.14 -19.61
CA THR A 165 6.44 -6.87 -18.94
C THR A 165 7.73 -6.09 -18.70
N PHE A 166 7.69 -4.80 -18.99
CA PHE A 166 8.86 -3.92 -18.92
C PHE A 166 8.54 -2.64 -18.16
N VAL A 167 9.52 -2.15 -17.41
CA VAL A 167 9.56 -0.82 -16.83
C VAL A 167 10.38 0.07 -17.75
N ILE A 168 9.82 1.20 -18.13
CA ILE A 168 10.41 2.13 -19.07
C ILE A 168 10.73 3.43 -18.33
N SER A 169 11.99 3.82 -18.38
CA SER A 169 12.52 5.03 -17.75
C SER A 169 13.25 5.92 -18.77
N SER A 170 13.42 7.18 -18.41
CA SER A 170 14.29 8.10 -19.16
C SER A 170 15.71 7.97 -18.62
N GLY A 171 16.70 7.88 -19.51
CA GLY A 171 18.12 7.95 -19.18
C GLY A 171 18.86 8.96 -20.07
N GLU A 172 20.14 9.19 -19.78
CA GLU A 172 20.97 10.20 -20.47
C GLU A 172 21.07 9.98 -22.00
N GLY A 173 20.90 8.74 -22.46
CA GLY A 173 20.92 8.37 -23.88
C GLY A 173 19.55 8.08 -24.50
N GLY A 174 18.44 8.40 -23.81
CA GLY A 174 17.08 8.16 -24.31
C GLY A 174 16.29 7.18 -23.44
N THR A 175 15.45 6.36 -24.09
CA THR A 175 14.51 5.47 -23.39
C THR A 175 15.19 4.16 -22.99
N ILE A 176 15.19 3.85 -21.70
CA ILE A 176 15.74 2.59 -21.18
C ILE A 176 14.59 1.65 -20.80
N VAL A 177 14.72 0.38 -21.17
CA VAL A 177 13.70 -0.65 -20.96
C VAL A 177 14.27 -1.72 -20.03
N HIS A 178 13.67 -1.87 -18.85
CA HIS A 178 14.05 -2.85 -17.84
C HIS A 178 13.02 -3.98 -17.75
N PRO A 179 13.39 -5.25 -17.91
CA PRO A 179 12.44 -6.34 -17.76
C PRO A 179 12.03 -6.51 -16.30
N VAL A 180 10.73 -6.75 -16.11
CA VAL A 180 10.15 -7.19 -14.84
C VAL A 180 10.52 -8.65 -14.62
N SER A 181 11.06 -8.95 -13.44
CA SER A 181 11.55 -10.28 -13.06
C SER A 181 10.47 -11.14 -12.43
N SER A 182 9.64 -10.58 -11.57
CA SER A 182 8.59 -11.33 -10.87
C SER A 182 7.50 -10.47 -10.26
N VAL A 183 6.34 -11.07 -10.00
CA VAL A 183 5.26 -10.47 -9.17
C VAL A 183 5.54 -10.81 -7.71
N GLN A 184 5.88 -9.84 -6.86
CA GLN A 184 6.18 -10.06 -5.44
C GLN A 184 4.93 -10.30 -4.60
N SER A 185 3.86 -9.55 -4.88
CA SER A 185 2.57 -9.68 -4.21
C SER A 185 1.46 -9.21 -5.14
N ALA A 186 0.24 -9.70 -4.93
CA ALA A 186 -0.92 -9.34 -5.72
C ALA A 186 -2.17 -9.16 -4.85
N LEU A 187 -2.79 -7.99 -4.90
CA LEU A 187 -4.05 -7.68 -4.22
C LEU A 187 -5.16 -7.55 -5.27
N HIS A 188 -5.75 -8.68 -5.66
CA HIS A 188 -6.72 -8.69 -6.77
C HIS A 188 -7.98 -7.87 -6.46
N LYS A 189 -8.39 -7.81 -5.18
CA LYS A 189 -9.55 -7.03 -4.74
C LYS A 189 -9.38 -5.52 -4.96
N SER A 190 -8.14 -5.04 -4.83
CA SER A 190 -7.79 -3.62 -5.02
C SER A 190 -7.15 -3.34 -6.39
N ASP A 191 -7.08 -4.35 -7.25
CA ASP A 191 -6.47 -4.29 -8.59
C ASP A 191 -4.97 -3.90 -8.57
N LEU A 192 -4.25 -4.23 -7.49
CA LEU A 192 -2.84 -3.88 -7.29
C LEU A 192 -1.90 -5.09 -7.48
N LEU A 193 -0.72 -4.83 -8.05
CA LEU A 193 0.40 -5.77 -8.13
C LEU A 193 1.66 -5.07 -7.67
N LEU A 194 2.46 -5.75 -6.86
CA LEU A 194 3.82 -5.36 -6.58
C LEU A 194 4.77 -6.15 -7.47
N LEU A 195 5.53 -5.46 -8.30
CA LEU A 195 6.48 -6.06 -9.24
C LEU A 195 7.91 -5.84 -8.78
N SER A 196 8.78 -6.81 -9.07
CA SER A 196 10.23 -6.64 -9.02
C SER A 196 10.77 -6.45 -10.43
N LYS A 197 11.76 -5.59 -10.58
CA LYS A 197 12.47 -5.37 -11.85
C LYS A 197 13.97 -5.54 -11.69
N SER A 198 14.63 -5.81 -12.81
CA SER A 198 16.08 -5.74 -12.92
C SER A 198 16.58 -4.31 -13.18
N GLY A 199 17.88 -4.07 -12.98
CA GLY A 199 18.53 -2.79 -13.27
C GLY A 199 18.52 -1.78 -12.11
N PRO A 200 18.91 -0.52 -12.37
CA PRO A 200 19.10 0.51 -11.34
C PRO A 200 17.82 0.76 -10.54
N ALA A 201 17.97 0.99 -9.23
CA ALA A 201 16.83 1.32 -8.38
C ALA A 201 16.15 2.61 -8.89
N LEU A 202 14.81 2.60 -8.87
CA LEU A 202 14.04 3.82 -9.11
C LEU A 202 13.94 4.60 -7.82
N ARG A 203 13.87 5.93 -7.92
CA ARG A 203 13.48 6.77 -6.79
C ARG A 203 12.12 6.32 -6.28
N THR A 204 12.01 6.08 -4.98
CA THR A 204 10.77 5.63 -4.35
C THR A 204 9.93 6.81 -3.90
N LEU A 205 8.60 6.69 -3.96
CA LEU A 205 7.71 7.67 -3.35
C LEU A 205 7.40 7.30 -1.89
N PRO A 206 7.32 8.30 -0.99
CA PRO A 206 6.85 8.09 0.36
C PRO A 206 5.36 7.74 0.32
N VAL A 207 4.96 6.71 1.06
CA VAL A 207 3.55 6.33 1.18
C VAL A 207 3.00 6.99 2.44
N TYR A 208 1.92 7.76 2.30
CA TYR A 208 1.45 8.71 3.30
C TYR A 208 1.15 8.03 4.64
N SER A 209 0.22 7.08 4.64
CA SER A 209 -0.29 6.51 5.88
C SER A 209 -0.99 5.19 5.65
N PRO A 210 -0.93 4.24 6.62
CA PRO A 210 -1.85 3.12 6.68
C PRO A 210 -3.29 3.55 7.01
N TYR A 211 -3.51 4.85 7.28
CA TYR A 211 -4.81 5.46 7.45
C TYR A 211 -5.23 6.21 6.17
N PRO A 212 -6.53 6.30 5.89
CA PRO A 212 -7.04 6.84 4.65
C PRO A 212 -7.03 8.36 4.73
N ALA A 213 -6.69 9.02 3.63
CA ALA A 213 -6.71 10.48 3.59
C ALA A 213 -8.15 10.99 3.78
N PRO A 214 -8.39 12.06 4.57
CA PRO A 214 -9.73 12.60 4.75
C PRO A 214 -10.40 13.00 3.44
N MET A 215 -11.73 13.03 3.43
CA MET A 215 -12.48 13.63 2.32
C MET A 215 -12.05 15.09 2.11
N HIS A 216 -12.11 15.55 0.86
CA HIS A 216 -11.67 16.89 0.45
C HIS A 216 -10.18 17.19 0.60
N THR A 217 -9.36 16.20 0.99
CA THR A 217 -7.90 16.31 0.93
C THR A 217 -7.47 16.73 -0.48
N ARG A 218 -6.66 17.78 -0.56
CA ARG A 218 -6.11 18.28 -1.82
C ARG A 218 -5.06 17.32 -2.33
N ILE A 219 -5.13 17.00 -3.61
CA ILE A 219 -4.26 15.99 -4.21
C ILE A 219 -3.61 16.51 -5.49
N ARG A 220 -2.55 15.80 -5.87
CA ARG A 220 -1.96 15.81 -7.22
C ARG A 220 -2.04 14.41 -7.79
N ALA A 221 -2.62 14.30 -8.98
CA ALA A 221 -2.69 13.04 -9.71
C ALA A 221 -1.76 13.09 -10.94
N HIS A 222 -0.95 12.07 -11.14
CA HIS A 222 -0.02 12.01 -12.28
C HIS A 222 -0.75 11.58 -13.56
N PHE A 223 -0.95 12.50 -14.49
CA PHE A 223 -1.63 12.24 -15.75
C PHE A 223 -0.66 11.98 -16.90
N VAL A 224 -1.04 11.06 -17.79
CA VAL A 224 -0.20 10.66 -18.93
C VAL A 224 -1.01 10.58 -20.22
N VAL A 225 -0.49 11.18 -21.29
CA VAL A 225 -1.08 11.13 -22.63
C VAL A 225 -0.04 10.78 -23.68
N HIS A 226 -0.49 10.20 -24.79
CA HIS A 226 0.40 9.82 -25.87
C HIS A 226 0.88 11.02 -26.68
N GLN A 227 -0.06 11.90 -27.02
CA GLN A 227 0.17 13.06 -27.87
C GLN A 227 -0.03 14.30 -27.02
N MET A 228 0.81 15.31 -27.25
CA MET A 228 0.64 16.61 -26.64
C MET A 228 -0.79 17.11 -26.87
N PRO A 229 -1.54 17.47 -25.81
CA PRO A 229 -2.86 18.06 -25.97
C PRO A 229 -2.76 19.34 -26.82
N LYS A 230 -3.63 19.48 -27.82
CA LYS A 230 -3.65 20.65 -28.71
C LYS A 230 -4.41 21.80 -28.06
N GLY A 231 -4.04 23.04 -28.40
CA GLY A 231 -4.71 24.26 -27.94
C GLY A 231 -4.40 24.64 -26.48
N GLY A 232 -5.30 25.38 -25.84
CA GLY A 232 -5.11 25.90 -24.46
C GLY A 232 -5.08 24.84 -23.35
N GLN A 233 -5.11 23.55 -23.68
CA GLN A 233 -4.90 22.45 -22.74
C GLN A 233 -3.43 21.99 -22.65
N ALA A 234 -2.55 22.57 -23.48
CA ALA A 234 -1.12 22.26 -23.52
C ALA A 234 -0.38 22.71 -22.24
N ASP A 235 -0.89 23.72 -21.54
CA ASP A 235 -0.21 24.32 -20.39
C ASP A 235 0.09 23.29 -19.30
N GLY A 236 1.35 23.22 -18.88
CA GLY A 236 1.83 22.35 -17.82
C GLY A 236 2.05 20.88 -18.20
N TRP A 237 1.84 20.49 -19.46
CA TRP A 237 2.28 19.17 -19.94
C TRP A 237 3.76 19.22 -20.31
N THR A 238 4.52 18.26 -19.82
CA THR A 238 5.95 18.13 -20.12
C THR A 238 6.22 16.85 -20.90
N PRO A 239 7.23 16.85 -21.80
CA PRO A 239 7.70 15.62 -22.42
C PRO A 239 8.12 14.62 -21.35
N TRP A 240 7.74 13.37 -21.54
CA TRP A 240 8.01 12.26 -20.64
C TRP A 240 8.58 11.07 -21.40
N VAL A 241 8.62 9.90 -20.75
CA VAL A 241 9.29 8.69 -21.24
C VAL A 241 8.70 8.23 -22.58
N GLY A 242 9.58 7.89 -23.53
CA GLY A 242 9.20 7.29 -24.80
C GLY A 242 8.28 8.15 -25.67
N GLY A 243 8.50 9.47 -25.66
CA GLY A 243 7.72 10.42 -26.46
C GLY A 243 6.29 10.65 -25.98
N THR A 244 5.96 10.18 -24.77
CA THR A 244 4.70 10.50 -24.10
C THR A 244 4.80 11.86 -23.41
N TRP A 245 3.68 12.32 -22.87
CA TRP A 245 3.60 13.58 -22.12
C TRP A 245 2.95 13.31 -20.77
N SER A 246 3.45 13.95 -19.73
CA SER A 246 2.87 13.86 -18.40
C SER A 246 2.60 15.22 -17.79
N LYS A 247 1.71 15.24 -16.80
CA LYS A 247 1.36 16.42 -16.03
C LYS A 247 0.83 16.00 -14.66
N TRP A 248 1.28 16.66 -13.61
CA TRP A 248 0.61 16.58 -12.32
C TRP A 248 -0.61 17.51 -12.30
N VAL A 249 -1.79 16.95 -12.05
CA VAL A 249 -3.03 17.72 -12.08
C VAL A 249 -3.59 17.88 -10.68
N ARG A 250 -3.95 19.11 -10.32
CA ARG A 250 -4.57 19.47 -9.05
C ARG A 250 -5.97 18.87 -8.93
N GLY A 251 -6.32 18.40 -7.75
CA GLY A 251 -7.57 17.71 -7.50
C GLY A 251 -7.95 17.65 -6.04
N ARG A 252 -9.00 16.87 -5.74
CA ARG A 252 -9.38 16.54 -4.36
C ARG A 252 -9.96 15.13 -4.26
N ILE A 253 -9.84 14.56 -3.08
CA ILE A 253 -10.57 13.35 -2.70
C ILE A 253 -12.05 13.71 -2.51
N LEU A 254 -12.92 12.93 -3.13
CA LEU A 254 -14.36 13.12 -3.06
C LEU A 254 -15.02 12.22 -2.03
N GLY A 255 -14.48 11.03 -1.80
CA GLY A 255 -15.08 10.03 -0.90
C GLY A 255 -14.50 8.65 -1.12
N TYR A 256 -15.05 7.68 -0.38
CA TYR A 256 -14.66 6.29 -0.48
C TYR A 256 -15.86 5.39 -0.77
N ARG A 257 -15.56 4.21 -1.29
CA ARG A 257 -16.54 3.14 -1.50
C ARG A 257 -16.04 1.82 -0.94
N ASP A 258 -16.96 1.02 -0.42
CA ASP A 258 -16.69 -0.36 -0.03
C ASP A 258 -16.73 -1.33 -1.24
N PHE A 259 -16.45 -2.60 -1.00
CA PHE A 259 -16.42 -3.61 -2.06
C PHE A 259 -17.79 -3.83 -2.72
N ALA A 260 -18.88 -3.45 -2.03
CA ALA A 260 -20.24 -3.46 -2.56
C ALA A 260 -20.58 -2.18 -3.34
N GLY A 261 -19.69 -1.19 -3.37
CA GLY A 261 -19.91 0.11 -4.00
C GLY A 261 -20.77 1.07 -3.17
N ARG A 262 -20.98 0.77 -1.89
CA ARG A 262 -21.65 1.67 -0.94
C ARG A 262 -20.68 2.75 -0.51
N GLU A 263 -21.21 3.90 -0.12
CA GLU A 263 -20.43 4.96 0.52
C GLU A 263 -19.79 4.43 1.81
N ALA A 264 -18.52 4.76 1.99
CA ALA A 264 -17.74 4.40 3.16
C ALA A 264 -17.03 5.65 3.67
N GLU A 265 -16.90 5.76 4.98
CA GLU A 265 -16.30 6.93 5.63
C GLU A 265 -14.97 6.56 6.31
N PRO A 266 -13.90 7.32 6.08
CA PRO A 266 -12.67 7.25 6.87
C PRO A 266 -12.93 7.26 8.38
N GLY A 267 -12.31 6.34 9.13
CA GLY A 267 -12.39 6.28 10.58
C GLY A 267 -13.61 5.52 11.14
N THR A 268 -14.45 4.95 10.28
CA THR A 268 -15.48 3.98 10.68
C THR A 268 -14.94 2.54 10.55
N TYR A 269 -15.78 1.55 10.87
CA TYR A 269 -15.47 0.13 10.66
C TYR A 269 -15.71 -0.32 9.20
N ASP A 270 -15.92 0.61 8.27
CA ASP A 270 -16.18 0.29 6.87
C ASP A 270 -14.88 -0.08 6.15
N SER A 271 -14.97 -1.07 5.25
CA SER A 271 -13.84 -1.42 4.40
C SER A 271 -13.67 -0.38 3.28
N LEU A 272 -12.54 0.33 3.27
CA LEU A 272 -12.22 1.33 2.26
C LEU A 272 -11.57 0.68 1.04
N SER A 273 -12.39 0.08 0.18
CA SER A 273 -11.87 -0.62 -1.00
C SER A 273 -11.43 0.32 -2.11
N HIS A 274 -12.08 1.47 -2.25
CA HIS A 274 -11.91 2.35 -3.40
C HIS A 274 -12.00 3.83 -3.02
N LEU A 275 -11.18 4.62 -3.70
CA LEU A 275 -11.05 6.06 -3.57
C LEU A 275 -11.72 6.76 -4.77
N LEU A 276 -12.60 7.72 -4.51
CA LEU A 276 -13.15 8.64 -5.51
C LEU A 276 -12.39 9.96 -5.49
N PHE A 277 -12.04 10.47 -6.67
CA PHE A 277 -11.35 11.75 -6.78
C PHE A 277 -11.70 12.52 -8.05
N GLU A 278 -11.36 13.79 -8.07
CA GLU A 278 -11.32 14.62 -9.26
C GLU A 278 -9.91 15.22 -9.42
N PRO A 279 -9.43 15.49 -10.65
CA PRO A 279 -10.13 15.41 -11.92
C PRO A 279 -10.08 14.01 -12.56
N LEU A 280 -10.77 13.85 -13.70
CA LEU A 280 -10.82 12.59 -14.44
C LEU A 280 -9.44 12.19 -15.00
N PRO A 281 -8.88 11.03 -14.62
CA PRO A 281 -7.61 10.58 -15.15
C PRO A 281 -7.70 10.23 -16.63
N THR A 282 -6.61 10.51 -17.35
CA THR A 282 -6.41 10.03 -18.72
C THR A 282 -6.10 8.53 -18.73
N ALA A 283 -6.28 7.88 -19.87
CA ALA A 283 -6.13 6.43 -19.98
C ALA A 283 -4.71 5.93 -19.63
N GLY A 284 -3.67 6.74 -19.87
CA GLY A 284 -2.28 6.39 -19.54
C GLY A 284 -1.92 6.48 -18.06
N SER A 285 -2.75 7.14 -17.25
CA SER A 285 -2.49 7.40 -15.84
C SER A 285 -2.76 6.20 -14.94
N SER A 286 -3.38 5.14 -15.47
CA SER A 286 -3.72 3.95 -14.70
C SER A 286 -2.47 3.31 -14.08
N GLY A 287 -2.51 2.99 -12.79
CA GLY A 287 -1.40 2.58 -11.95
C GLY A 287 -0.52 3.73 -11.42
N GLY A 288 -0.73 4.96 -11.89
CA GLY A 288 0.01 6.13 -11.42
C GLY A 288 -0.36 6.54 -9.99
N PRO A 289 0.52 7.27 -9.29
CA PRO A 289 0.25 7.70 -7.92
C PRO A 289 -0.75 8.87 -7.86
N ILE A 290 -1.50 8.88 -6.76
CA ILE A 290 -2.24 10.03 -6.25
C ILE A 290 -1.50 10.46 -4.98
N ILE A 291 -1.02 11.69 -4.94
CA ILE A 291 -0.30 12.21 -3.78
C ILE A 291 -1.09 13.32 -3.10
N ASP A 292 -0.93 13.44 -1.80
CA ASP A 292 -1.37 14.61 -1.03
C ASP A 292 -0.59 15.84 -1.48
N GLU A 293 -1.29 16.96 -1.75
CA GLU A 293 -0.67 18.17 -2.28
C GLU A 293 0.27 18.85 -1.27
N ASP A 294 -0.01 18.77 0.02
CA ASP A 294 0.70 19.50 1.06
C ASP A 294 1.95 18.75 1.54
N THR A 295 1.85 17.43 1.62
CA THR A 295 2.90 16.56 2.15
C THR A 295 3.71 15.87 1.04
N GLY A 296 3.15 15.71 -0.16
CA GLY A 296 3.81 15.07 -1.29
C GLY A 296 3.92 13.55 -1.18
N ALA A 297 3.24 12.92 -0.23
CA ALA A 297 3.20 11.47 -0.06
C ALA A 297 2.00 10.83 -0.75
N VAL A 298 2.13 9.55 -1.10
CA VAL A 298 1.12 8.79 -1.84
C VAL A 298 -0.07 8.48 -0.95
N VAL A 299 -1.26 8.93 -1.35
CA VAL A 299 -2.56 8.65 -0.69
C VAL A 299 -3.41 7.65 -1.47
N GLY A 300 -3.02 7.32 -2.71
CA GLY A 300 -3.69 6.28 -3.49
C GLY A 300 -3.04 5.99 -4.83
N VAL A 301 -3.65 5.07 -5.56
CA VAL A 301 -3.22 4.62 -6.89
C VAL A 301 -4.37 4.81 -7.87
N ILE A 302 -4.12 5.47 -8.99
CA ILE A 302 -5.12 5.69 -10.03
C ILE A 302 -5.47 4.36 -10.67
N LEU A 303 -6.75 3.99 -10.67
CA LEU A 303 -7.23 2.82 -11.41
C LEU A 303 -7.82 3.24 -12.75
N GLY A 304 -8.58 4.32 -12.80
CA GLY A 304 -9.15 4.90 -14.02
C GLY A 304 -10.34 5.79 -13.72
N THR A 305 -11.39 5.71 -14.53
CA THR A 305 -12.64 6.43 -14.32
C THR A 305 -13.78 5.46 -14.04
N ARG A 306 -14.74 5.85 -13.22
CA ARG A 306 -15.97 5.08 -12.98
C ARG A 306 -17.18 6.02 -12.97
N MET A 307 -18.31 5.53 -13.49
CA MET A 307 -19.60 6.19 -13.29
C MET A 307 -20.01 5.93 -11.83
N ASP A 308 -20.06 6.98 -11.00
CA ASP A 308 -20.43 6.83 -9.59
C ASP A 308 -21.96 6.70 -9.48
N ASN A 309 -22.68 7.75 -9.87
CA ASN A 309 -24.14 7.79 -9.94
C ASN A 309 -24.60 8.52 -11.20
N ARG A 310 -25.82 8.24 -11.67
CA ARG A 310 -26.41 8.93 -12.85
C ARG A 310 -26.45 10.45 -12.71
N VAL A 311 -26.54 10.93 -11.47
CA VAL A 311 -26.62 12.36 -11.15
C VAL A 311 -25.24 13.01 -11.12
N GLU A 312 -24.28 12.39 -10.43
CA GLU A 312 -22.94 12.95 -10.26
C GLU A 312 -22.03 12.74 -11.46
N GLY A 313 -22.34 11.77 -12.30
CA GLY A 313 -21.60 11.47 -13.52
C GLY A 313 -20.36 10.61 -13.28
N VAL A 314 -19.34 10.86 -14.10
CA VAL A 314 -18.08 10.12 -14.10
C VAL A 314 -17.12 10.78 -13.11
N ARG A 315 -16.42 9.95 -12.32
CA ARG A 315 -15.39 10.37 -11.37
C ARG A 315 -14.07 9.62 -11.62
N GLY A 316 -12.98 10.15 -11.09
CA GLY A 316 -11.73 9.41 -10.93
C GLY A 316 -11.91 8.29 -9.92
N TRP A 317 -11.31 7.15 -10.22
CA TRP A 317 -11.40 5.90 -9.46
C TRP A 317 -9.99 5.43 -9.11
N GLY A 318 -9.75 5.14 -7.83
CA GLY A 318 -8.44 4.72 -7.33
C GLY A 318 -8.54 3.67 -6.23
N SER A 319 -7.39 3.09 -5.88
CA SER A 319 -7.21 2.29 -4.68
C SER A 319 -6.54 3.16 -3.61
N PRO A 320 -6.98 3.13 -2.34
CA PRO A 320 -6.36 3.93 -1.29
C PRO A 320 -4.96 3.42 -0.92
N ALA A 321 -4.14 4.29 -0.33
CA ALA A 321 -2.79 3.93 0.12
C ALA A 321 -2.78 2.78 1.15
N GLU A 322 -3.86 2.58 1.90
CA GLU A 322 -3.97 1.45 2.84
C GLU A 322 -3.83 0.10 2.14
N SER A 323 -4.37 -0.05 0.92
CA SER A 323 -4.20 -1.26 0.11
C SER A 323 -2.74 -1.50 -0.30
N ILE A 324 -1.89 -0.47 -0.28
CA ILE A 324 -0.45 -0.62 -0.49
C ILE A 324 0.18 -1.25 0.76
N PHE A 325 -0.22 -0.81 1.95
CA PHE A 325 0.24 -1.41 3.19
C PHE A 325 -0.22 -2.86 3.30
N GLU A 326 -1.39 -3.26 2.80
CA GLU A 326 -1.82 -4.67 2.77
C GLU A 326 -0.88 -5.60 1.95
N LEU A 327 -0.10 -5.06 1.01
CA LEU A 327 0.90 -5.84 0.27
C LEU A 327 2.16 -6.14 1.10
N THR A 328 2.33 -5.44 2.22
CA THR A 328 3.54 -5.40 3.05
C THR A 328 3.20 -5.72 4.50
N GLY A 329 4.02 -6.49 5.20
CA GLY A 329 3.75 -6.86 6.58
C GLY A 329 3.65 -5.62 7.46
N THR A 330 2.76 -5.66 8.45
CA THR A 330 2.86 -4.69 9.55
C THR A 330 4.08 -5.05 10.42
N GLU A 331 4.69 -4.07 11.10
CA GLU A 331 5.82 -4.33 12.02
C GLU A 331 5.53 -5.48 13.00
N ARG A 332 4.26 -5.65 13.39
CA ARG A 332 3.82 -6.73 14.27
C ARG A 332 3.99 -8.12 13.64
N GLU A 333 3.70 -8.26 12.35
CA GLU A 333 3.92 -9.51 11.63
C GLU A 333 5.40 -9.76 11.37
N ALA A 334 6.18 -8.72 11.11
CA ALA A 334 7.63 -8.83 11.02
C ALA A 334 8.25 -9.27 12.35
N ILE A 335 7.80 -8.72 13.49
CA ILE A 335 8.19 -9.15 14.83
C ILE A 335 7.75 -10.60 15.07
N MET A 336 6.50 -10.96 14.77
CA MET A 336 6.01 -12.34 14.95
C MET A 336 6.70 -13.36 14.04
N GLN A 337 7.13 -12.96 12.84
CA GLN A 337 7.90 -13.81 11.93
C GLN A 337 9.34 -13.95 12.41
N LEU A 338 9.98 -12.87 12.86
CA LEU A 338 11.31 -12.91 13.45
C LEU A 338 11.34 -13.81 14.69
N THR A 339 10.30 -13.75 15.52
CA THR A 339 10.12 -14.65 16.67
C THR A 339 9.97 -16.11 16.23
N ARG A 340 9.26 -16.39 15.13
CA ARG A 340 9.12 -17.74 14.57
C ARG A 340 10.42 -18.25 13.93
N ASP A 341 11.15 -17.41 13.21
CA ASP A 341 12.41 -17.79 12.58
C ASP A 341 13.51 -18.02 13.65
N LEU A 342 13.50 -17.26 14.75
CA LEU A 342 14.32 -17.52 15.93
C LEU A 342 13.96 -18.85 16.61
N HIS A 343 12.67 -19.20 16.64
CA HIS A 343 12.18 -20.47 17.17
C HIS A 343 12.64 -21.66 16.32
N ASP A 344 12.60 -21.55 15.00
CA ASP A 344 13.01 -22.61 14.07
C ASP A 344 14.54 -22.80 13.99
N HIS A 345 15.33 -21.76 14.31
CA HIS A 345 16.79 -21.85 14.35
C HIS A 345 17.37 -22.27 15.72
N SER A 346 16.58 -22.23 16.79
CA SER A 346 16.96 -22.83 18.06
C SER A 346 16.70 -24.34 18.03
N GLN A 347 17.72 -25.14 17.71
CA GLN A 347 17.62 -26.58 17.87
C GLN A 347 17.35 -26.97 19.33
N LEU A 348 16.24 -27.68 19.52
CA LEU A 348 15.99 -28.80 20.45
C LEU A 348 16.44 -28.65 21.92
N ALA A 349 15.43 -28.65 22.79
CA ALA A 349 15.40 -29.20 24.17
C ALA A 349 15.35 -28.24 25.38
N ALA A 350 15.24 -26.92 25.22
CA ALA A 350 15.13 -26.01 26.37
C ALA A 350 13.89 -25.09 26.40
N VAL A 351 12.99 -25.16 25.41
CA VAL A 351 11.97 -24.11 25.20
C VAL A 351 10.60 -24.39 25.83
N GLU A 352 10.26 -25.65 26.17
CA GLU A 352 8.99 -25.92 26.89
C GLU A 352 8.95 -25.28 28.29
N THR A 353 10.11 -24.95 28.87
CA THR A 353 10.20 -24.20 30.13
C THR A 353 10.22 -22.68 29.92
N PHE A 354 10.52 -22.21 28.71
CA PHE A 354 10.71 -20.77 28.42
C PHE A 354 9.45 -20.10 27.88
N GLU A 355 8.56 -20.81 27.18
CA GLU A 355 7.26 -20.26 26.72
C GLU A 355 6.35 -19.89 27.89
N TYR A 356 6.35 -20.68 28.98
CA TYR A 356 5.62 -20.34 30.20
C TYR A 356 6.25 -19.15 30.94
N GLU A 357 7.57 -19.00 30.91
CA GLU A 357 8.25 -17.89 31.58
C GLU A 357 8.23 -16.58 30.79
N THR A 358 8.22 -16.58 29.46
CA THR A 358 8.18 -15.35 28.66
C THR A 358 6.80 -14.71 28.65
N GLU A 359 5.71 -15.48 28.54
CA GLU A 359 4.36 -14.91 28.67
C GLU A 359 4.12 -14.39 30.10
N ARG A 360 4.72 -15.04 31.09
CA ARG A 360 4.67 -14.65 32.50
C ARG A 360 5.53 -13.42 32.81
N LEU A 361 6.74 -13.32 32.24
CA LEU A 361 7.62 -12.16 32.30
C LEU A 361 7.02 -10.97 31.56
N TYR A 362 6.34 -11.17 30.43
CA TYR A 362 5.68 -10.08 29.71
C TYR A 362 4.48 -9.55 30.49
N LYS A 363 3.68 -10.43 31.11
CA LYS A 363 2.59 -10.02 32.03
C LYS A 363 3.14 -9.35 33.30
N LEU A 364 4.26 -9.81 33.84
CA LEU A 364 4.95 -9.20 34.98
C LEU A 364 5.58 -7.86 34.63
N LEU A 365 6.27 -7.72 33.49
CA LEU A 365 6.85 -6.46 33.03
C LEU A 365 5.75 -5.46 32.66
N HIS A 366 4.70 -5.90 31.99
CA HIS A 366 3.59 -5.01 31.64
C HIS A 366 2.90 -4.50 32.90
N SER A 367 2.61 -5.39 33.87
CA SER A 367 2.11 -4.98 35.19
C SER A 367 3.11 -4.11 35.95
N PHE A 368 4.41 -4.43 35.96
CA PHE A 368 5.42 -3.66 36.68
C PHE A 368 5.61 -2.26 36.09
N ILE A 369 5.63 -2.13 34.76
CA ILE A 369 5.69 -0.84 34.08
C ILE A 369 4.42 -0.03 34.41
N TYR A 370 3.24 -0.64 34.33
CA TYR A 370 1.98 0.06 34.57
C TYR A 370 1.73 0.42 36.04
N PHE A 371 2.16 -0.40 36.99
CA PHE A 371 1.89 -0.21 38.42
C PHE A 371 3.05 0.39 39.20
N ALA A 372 4.30 0.26 38.74
CA ALA A 372 5.46 0.87 39.41
C ALA A 372 5.98 2.11 38.67
N ILE A 373 6.14 2.03 37.34
CA ILE A 373 6.81 3.10 36.59
C ILE A 373 5.85 4.25 36.25
N VAL A 374 4.63 3.94 35.81
CA VAL A 374 3.64 4.97 35.44
C VAL A 374 3.29 5.89 36.62
N PRO A 375 3.07 5.42 37.87
CA PRO A 375 2.85 6.31 39.01
C PRO A 375 4.06 7.20 39.32
N ILE A 376 5.29 6.68 39.19
CA ILE A 376 6.53 7.45 39.42
C ILE A 376 6.69 8.55 38.34
N ILE A 377 6.42 8.23 37.07
CA ILE A 377 6.46 9.21 35.98
C ILE A 377 5.39 10.28 36.18
N ILE A 378 4.17 9.90 36.57
CA ILE A 378 3.09 10.85 36.86
C ILE A 378 3.46 11.74 38.06
N ASP A 379 3.98 11.18 39.15
CA ASP A 379 4.35 11.96 40.34
C ASP A 379 5.53 12.92 40.03
N THR A 380 6.50 12.46 39.23
CA THR A 380 7.62 13.30 38.77
C THR A 380 7.15 14.42 37.85
N ALA A 381 6.26 14.13 36.89
CA ALA A 381 5.70 15.12 35.97
C ALA A 381 4.82 16.14 36.69
N VAL A 382 4.02 15.70 37.66
CA VAL A 382 3.20 16.58 38.51
C VAL A 382 4.09 17.46 39.39
N SER A 383 5.16 16.91 39.97
CA SER A 383 6.12 17.66 40.79
C SER A 383 6.89 18.71 39.97
N GLN A 384 7.33 18.36 38.75
CA GLN A 384 7.97 19.30 37.83
C GLN A 384 7.00 20.40 37.35
N ALA A 385 5.77 20.04 36.96
CA ALA A 385 4.74 21.00 36.60
C ALA A 385 4.41 21.95 37.76
N PHE A 386 4.37 21.43 38.99
CA PHE A 386 4.15 22.23 40.20
C PHE A 386 5.29 23.21 40.47
N THR A 387 6.54 22.78 40.23
CA THR A 387 7.72 23.64 40.42
C THR A 387 7.71 24.80 39.41
N LEU A 388 7.33 24.53 38.15
CA LEU A 388 7.18 25.55 37.11
C LEU A 388 6.00 26.51 37.35
N LEU A 389 4.90 26.01 37.93
CA LEU A 389 3.72 26.83 38.25
C LEU A 389 3.91 27.69 39.52
N LYS A 390 4.78 27.27 40.45
CA LYS A 390 5.03 27.99 41.71
C LYS A 390 5.61 29.40 41.49
N ASP A 391 6.40 29.58 40.44
CA ASP A 391 7.03 30.88 40.13
C ASP A 391 6.08 31.85 39.41
N SER A 392 4.90 31.37 38.97
CA SER A 392 3.94 32.14 38.17
C SER A 392 2.61 32.44 38.88
N LEU A 393 2.39 31.94 40.10
CA LEU A 393 1.10 32.03 40.78
C LEU A 393 1.15 32.95 42.02
N THR A 394 0.13 33.78 42.18
CA THR A 394 -0.10 34.57 43.41
C THR A 394 -0.55 33.68 44.57
N ASP A 395 -0.27 34.08 45.82
CA ASP A 395 -0.46 33.26 47.04
C ASP A 395 -1.85 32.62 47.20
N ARG A 396 -2.90 33.28 46.67
CA ARG A 396 -4.28 32.75 46.70
C ARG A 396 -4.49 31.54 45.78
N ASN A 397 -3.80 31.48 44.64
CA ASN A 397 -3.91 30.37 43.69
C ASN A 397 -3.09 29.17 44.16
N LEU A 398 -1.99 29.40 44.88
CA LEU A 398 -1.18 28.33 45.46
C LEU A 398 -1.97 27.51 46.50
N LEU A 399 -2.82 28.17 47.30
CA LEU A 399 -3.71 27.54 48.29
C LEU A 399 -4.78 26.64 47.65
N LEU A 400 -5.34 27.04 46.50
CA LEU A 400 -6.33 26.25 45.75
C LEU A 400 -5.71 25.02 45.10
N VAL A 401 -4.50 25.14 44.55
CA VAL A 401 -3.76 24.00 43.99
C VAL A 401 -3.32 23.03 45.10
N GLN A 402 -2.86 23.55 46.25
CA GLN A 402 -2.53 22.73 47.42
C GLN A 402 -3.77 22.02 48.00
N ALA A 403 -4.94 22.65 47.99
CA ALA A 403 -6.21 22.02 48.39
C ALA A 403 -6.63 20.91 47.42
N GLY A 404 -6.50 21.14 46.10
CA GLY A 404 -6.77 20.13 45.06
C GLY A 404 -5.85 18.91 45.18
N LEU A 405 -4.57 19.12 45.46
CA LEU A 405 -3.59 18.04 45.67
C LEU A 405 -3.82 17.28 46.99
N LYS A 406 -4.30 17.96 48.06
CA LYS A 406 -4.74 17.28 49.28
C LYS A 406 -5.97 16.40 49.04
N ILE A 407 -6.92 16.85 48.22
CA ILE A 407 -8.09 16.04 47.81
C ILE A 407 -7.66 14.84 46.97
N PHE A 408 -6.65 14.99 46.11
CA PHE A 408 -6.08 13.90 45.32
C PHE A 408 -5.35 12.86 46.20
N ARG A 409 -4.62 13.31 47.23
CA ARG A 409 -3.96 12.44 48.23
C ARG A 409 -4.91 11.77 49.21
N LEU A 410 -6.17 12.21 49.31
CA LEU A 410 -7.15 11.69 50.25
C LEU A 410 -8.11 10.63 49.69
N ARG A 411 -7.89 10.08 48.48
CA ARG A 411 -8.70 8.95 47.99
C ARG A 411 -8.28 7.64 48.66
N PRO A 412 -9.05 7.07 49.62
CA PRO A 412 -8.69 5.83 50.31
C PRO A 412 -8.99 4.58 49.48
N HIS A 413 -9.64 4.75 48.32
CA HIS A 413 -10.03 3.63 47.44
C HIS A 413 -8.87 3.08 46.60
N CYS A 414 -7.76 3.81 46.45
CA CYS A 414 -6.58 3.29 45.78
C CYS A 414 -5.70 2.46 46.72
N LEU A 415 -5.65 2.79 48.02
CA LEU A 415 -4.88 2.02 49.01
C LEU A 415 -5.55 0.68 49.35
N LYS A 416 -6.89 0.64 49.50
CA LYS A 416 -7.60 -0.65 49.64
C LYS A 416 -7.40 -1.58 48.46
N PHE A 417 -7.35 -1.05 47.24
CA PHE A 417 -7.09 -1.85 46.05
C PHE A 417 -5.63 -2.34 46.00
N VAL A 418 -4.67 -1.52 46.46
CA VAL A 418 -3.27 -1.94 46.57
C VAL A 418 -3.10 -2.98 47.67
N ASP A 419 -3.78 -2.87 48.80
CA ASP A 419 -3.74 -3.86 49.89
C ASP A 419 -4.43 -5.18 49.49
N GLU A 420 -5.57 -5.13 48.77
CA GLU A 420 -6.26 -6.31 48.22
C GLU A 420 -5.44 -6.99 47.12
N VAL A 421 -4.76 -6.22 46.26
CA VAL A 421 -3.85 -6.75 45.25
C VAL A 421 -2.56 -7.30 45.88
N HIS A 422 -2.06 -6.68 46.97
CA HIS A 422 -0.91 -7.16 47.72
C HIS A 422 -1.23 -8.46 48.47
N GLU A 423 -2.39 -8.55 49.13
CA GLU A 423 -2.87 -9.79 49.76
C GLU A 423 -3.08 -10.91 48.73
N SER A 424 -3.70 -10.61 47.58
CA SER A 424 -3.88 -11.57 46.49
C SER A 424 -2.53 -12.02 45.88
N PHE A 425 -1.56 -11.12 45.78
CA PHE A 425 -0.21 -11.41 45.32
C PHE A 425 0.60 -12.24 46.34
N VAL A 426 0.43 -11.97 47.64
CA VAL A 426 1.05 -12.72 48.74
C VAL A 426 0.44 -14.11 48.88
N GLU A 427 -0.88 -14.25 48.72
CA GLU A 427 -1.56 -15.56 48.65
C GLU A 427 -1.10 -16.37 47.44
N GLN A 428 -0.96 -15.74 46.26
CA GLN A 428 -0.40 -16.42 45.09
C GLN A 428 1.06 -16.84 45.31
N LEU A 429 1.88 -16.01 45.97
CA LEU A 429 3.25 -16.36 46.37
C LEU A 429 3.30 -17.50 47.40
N HIS A 430 2.34 -17.55 48.33
CA HIS A 430 2.23 -18.64 49.31
C HIS A 430 1.74 -19.95 48.68
N TYR A 431 0.81 -19.87 47.73
CA TYR A 431 0.38 -21.01 46.92
C TYR A 431 1.53 -21.58 46.08
N MET A 432 2.41 -20.72 45.58
CA MET A 432 3.63 -21.11 44.85
C MET A 432 4.76 -21.66 45.73
N ARG A 433 4.73 -21.41 47.04
CA ARG A 433 5.74 -21.87 48.02
C ARG A 433 5.64 -23.36 48.34
N GLY A 434 4.58 -24.04 47.88
CA GLY A 434 4.32 -25.47 48.11
C GLY A 434 5.04 -26.43 47.16
N SER A 435 5.69 -25.93 46.11
CA SER A 435 6.33 -26.74 45.07
C SER A 435 7.80 -26.36 44.93
N ASP A 436 8.67 -27.27 45.37
CA ASP A 436 10.12 -27.30 45.18
C ASP A 436 11.00 -26.63 46.26
N ALA A 437 11.71 -27.48 47.01
CA ALA A 437 12.57 -27.10 48.14
C ALA A 437 13.91 -26.47 47.70
N ARG A 438 14.23 -26.45 46.40
CA ARG A 438 15.51 -25.92 45.88
C ARG A 438 15.56 -24.40 45.70
N PHE A 439 14.44 -23.70 45.82
CA PHE A 439 14.39 -22.23 45.66
C PHE A 439 14.68 -21.44 46.95
N ARG A 440 14.88 -22.11 48.09
CA ARG A 440 14.98 -21.47 49.42
C ARG A 440 16.25 -20.65 49.65
N SER A 441 17.32 -20.85 48.89
CA SER A 441 18.63 -20.22 49.16
C SER A 441 18.96 -18.98 48.32
N SER A 442 18.22 -18.70 47.23
CA SER A 442 18.57 -17.57 46.33
C SER A 442 17.72 -16.32 46.55
N LEU A 443 16.47 -16.45 47.01
CA LEU A 443 15.53 -15.32 47.06
C LEU A 443 15.65 -14.45 48.33
N VAL A 444 16.25 -14.95 49.41
CA VAL A 444 16.40 -14.20 50.67
C VAL A 444 17.52 -13.15 50.59
N LEU A 445 18.39 -13.20 49.58
CA LEU A 445 19.50 -12.23 49.41
C LEU A 445 19.19 -11.06 48.48
N THR A 446 18.04 -11.07 47.78
CA THR A 446 17.70 -10.00 46.81
C THR A 446 16.57 -9.08 47.30
N ILE A 447 15.99 -9.37 48.47
CA ILE A 447 15.01 -8.49 49.12
C ILE A 447 15.51 -8.20 50.54
N SER A 448 16.50 -7.32 50.61
CA SER A 448 16.89 -6.50 51.77
C SER A 448 17.38 -5.16 51.26
#